data_AF-A0A7S3EXE1-F1
#
_entry.id   AF-A0A7S3EXE1-F1
#
_cell.length_a   1.000
_cell.length_b   1.000
_cell.length_c   1.000
_cell.angle_alpha   90.00
_cell.angle_beta   90.00
_cell.angle_gamma   90.00
#
_symmetry.space_group_name_H-M   'P 1'
#
loop_
_entity.id
_entity.type
_entity.pdbx_description
1 polymer ?
#
loop_
_entity_poly.entity_id
_entity_poly.type
_entity_poly.pdbx_seq_one_letter_code
_entity_poly.pdbx_strand_id
1 'polypeptide(L)'
;KLGYGPADIAALRLTPTNRAYQAHLVDTATRGSLVEAIAAFAPCPWLYASLGQHLQRTMGEPAADHPYAEWLKTYAAPDFLTYMSVLLEELQTAANAAGERELTRAKEAFLTSVRYEWAFWEQAWVREGWPGETMGGDAAGDALVDDGSVGASA
;
A
#
# COMPACT_ATOMS: atom_id res chain seq x y z
N LYS A 1 2.42 15.90 -12.62
CA LYS A 1 2.00 14.78 -13.51
C LYS A 1 0.53 14.43 -13.32
N LEU A 2 0.00 14.36 -12.10
CA LEU A 2 -1.40 13.96 -11.84
C LEU A 2 -2.38 15.13 -11.58
N GLY A 3 -1.97 16.39 -11.77
CA GLY A 3 -2.86 17.55 -11.60
C GLY A 3 -3.12 18.01 -10.16
N TYR A 4 -2.55 17.36 -9.15
CA TYR A 4 -2.69 17.74 -7.73
C TYR A 4 -1.56 18.67 -7.26
N GLY A 5 -1.93 19.68 -6.47
CA GLY A 5 -1.03 20.55 -5.72
C GLY A 5 -1.09 20.31 -4.20
N PRO A 6 -0.26 21.01 -3.41
CA PRO A 6 -0.21 20.85 -1.97
C PRO A 6 -1.54 21.09 -1.24
N ALA A 7 -2.35 22.04 -1.74
CA ALA A 7 -3.65 22.36 -1.16
C ALA A 7 -4.65 21.22 -1.34
N ASP A 8 -4.66 20.57 -2.51
CA ASP A 8 -5.52 19.43 -2.79
C ASP A 8 -5.17 18.26 -1.87
N ILE A 9 -3.87 17.97 -1.71
CA ILE A 9 -3.36 16.92 -0.83
C ILE A 9 -3.74 17.20 0.63
N ALA A 10 -3.60 18.45 1.09
CA ALA A 10 -3.94 18.84 2.46
C ALA A 10 -5.45 18.76 2.76
N ALA A 11 -6.30 18.89 1.73
CA ALA A 11 -7.74 18.77 1.85
C ALA A 11 -8.23 17.32 1.81
N LEU A 12 -7.37 16.35 1.46
CA LEU A 12 -7.75 14.94 1.38
C LEU A 12 -8.24 14.42 2.73
N ARG A 13 -9.36 13.70 2.68
CA ARG A 13 -9.84 12.91 3.80
C ARG A 13 -9.37 11.47 3.64
N LEU A 14 -8.94 10.88 4.74
CA LEU A 14 -8.67 9.45 4.76
C LEU A 14 -9.99 8.69 4.56
N THR A 15 -9.95 7.76 3.63
CA THR A 15 -10.98 6.72 3.45
C THR A 15 -11.10 5.86 4.71
N PRO A 16 -12.23 5.16 4.90
CA PRO A 16 -12.41 4.23 6.01
C PRO A 16 -11.27 3.21 6.15
N THR A 17 -10.85 2.58 5.06
CA THR A 17 -9.80 1.56 5.06
C THR A 17 -8.43 2.15 5.42
N ASN A 18 -8.04 3.29 4.83
CA ASN A 18 -6.78 3.96 5.17
C ASN A 18 -6.74 4.39 6.64
N ARG A 19 -7.86 4.93 7.16
CA ARG A 19 -7.97 5.30 8.58
C ARG A 19 -7.84 4.08 9.50
N ALA A 20 -8.49 2.96 9.15
CA ALA A 20 -8.41 1.73 9.93
C ALA A 20 -6.99 1.15 9.92
N TYR A 21 -6.31 1.15 8.77
CA TYR A 21 -4.94 0.66 8.67
C TYR A 21 -3.96 1.51 9.49
N GLN A 22 -4.06 2.84 9.42
CA GLN A 22 -3.25 3.72 10.28
C GLN A 22 -3.52 3.48 11.77
N ALA A 23 -4.77 3.30 12.15
CA ALA A 23 -5.12 2.99 13.54
C ALA A 23 -4.51 1.66 14.01
N HIS A 24 -4.54 0.62 13.17
CA HIS A 24 -3.87 -0.67 13.45
C HIS A 24 -2.37 -0.51 13.69
N LEU A 25 -1.68 0.25 12.83
CA LEU A 25 -0.24 0.50 12.97
C LEU A 25 0.08 1.27 14.26
N VAL A 26 -0.66 2.35 14.55
CA VAL A 26 -0.45 3.17 15.74
C VAL A 26 -0.80 2.41 17.01
N ASP A 27 -1.91 1.67 17.04
CA ASP A 27 -2.30 0.88 18.22
C ASP A 27 -1.28 -0.22 18.51
N THR A 28 -0.85 -0.95 17.47
CA THR A 28 0.17 -2.00 17.61
C THR A 28 1.50 -1.42 18.10
N ALA A 29 1.93 -0.29 17.56
CA ALA A 29 3.20 0.34 17.96
C ALA A 29 3.16 0.93 19.38
N THR A 30 2.00 1.41 19.84
CA THR A 30 1.87 2.07 21.15
C THR A 30 1.55 1.11 22.28
N ARG A 31 0.92 -0.04 21.98
CA ARG A 31 0.46 -1.01 22.99
C ARG A 31 1.14 -2.37 22.89
N GLY A 32 1.73 -2.71 21.75
CA GLY A 32 2.42 -3.95 21.51
C GLY A 32 3.89 -3.93 21.95
N SER A 33 4.55 -5.06 21.75
CA SER A 33 6.01 -5.16 21.85
C SER A 33 6.71 -4.60 20.61
N LEU A 34 8.03 -4.46 20.69
CA LEU A 34 8.85 -4.04 19.53
C LEU A 34 8.67 -4.99 18.34
N VAL A 35 8.66 -6.30 18.57
CA VAL A 35 8.48 -7.28 17.47
C VAL A 35 7.11 -7.16 16.83
N GLU A 36 6.06 -6.85 17.60
CA GLU A 36 4.72 -6.61 17.06
C GLU A 36 4.68 -5.34 16.20
N ALA A 37 5.32 -4.26 16.66
CA ALA A 37 5.37 -3.00 15.92
C ALA A 37 6.11 -3.15 14.57
N ILE A 38 7.29 -3.78 14.57
CA ILE A 38 8.05 -4.04 13.34
C ILE A 38 7.26 -4.99 12.42
N ALA A 39 6.66 -6.05 12.97
CA ALA A 39 5.87 -7.00 12.19
C ALA A 39 4.62 -6.38 11.57
N ALA A 40 3.94 -5.45 12.27
CA ALA A 40 2.81 -4.71 11.72
C ALA A 40 3.22 -3.79 10.57
N PHE A 41 4.40 -3.17 10.66
CA PHE A 41 4.87 -2.24 9.64
C PHE A 41 5.49 -2.93 8.41
N ALA A 42 6.19 -4.05 8.61
CA ALA A 42 6.98 -4.72 7.58
C ALA A 42 6.24 -5.06 6.27
N PRO A 43 4.95 -5.46 6.27
CA PRO A 43 4.22 -5.77 5.04
C PRO A 43 4.17 -4.64 4.02
N CYS A 44 4.09 -3.37 4.45
CA CYS A 44 3.96 -2.22 3.55
C CYS A 44 5.14 -2.13 2.57
N PRO A 45 6.39 -1.94 3.01
CA PRO A 45 7.49 -1.88 2.07
C PRO A 45 7.83 -3.24 1.45
N TRP A 46 7.58 -4.36 2.16
CA TRP A 46 7.90 -5.69 1.64
C TRP A 46 7.05 -6.08 0.43
N LEU A 47 5.73 -5.85 0.49
CA LEU A 47 4.82 -6.17 -0.61
C LEU A 47 5.10 -5.29 -1.84
N TYR A 48 5.43 -4.02 -1.63
CA TYR A 48 5.77 -3.12 -2.73
C TYR A 48 7.09 -3.50 -3.41
N ALA A 49 8.14 -3.84 -2.64
CA ALA A 49 9.38 -4.38 -3.20
C ALA A 49 9.13 -5.66 -4.00
N SER A 50 8.33 -6.57 -3.43
CA SER A 50 7.98 -7.85 -4.06
C SER A 50 7.21 -7.64 -5.36
N LEU A 51 6.26 -6.71 -5.38
CA LEU A 51 5.48 -6.34 -6.56
C LEU A 51 6.35 -5.70 -7.63
N GLY A 52 7.18 -4.72 -7.28
CA GLY A 52 8.09 -4.05 -8.21
C GLY A 52 9.04 -5.02 -8.89
N GLN A 53 9.68 -5.91 -8.12
CA GLN A 53 10.52 -6.98 -8.66
C GLN A 53 9.73 -7.98 -9.52
N HIS A 54 8.51 -8.34 -9.11
CA HIS A 54 7.67 -9.25 -9.88
C HIS A 54 7.35 -8.65 -11.25
N LEU A 55 6.86 -7.41 -11.29
CA LEU A 55 6.51 -6.72 -12.54
C LEU A 55 7.73 -6.51 -13.43
N GLN A 56 8.89 -6.15 -12.88
CA GLN A 56 10.11 -6.02 -13.67
C GLN A 56 10.51 -7.35 -14.33
N ARG A 57 10.37 -8.47 -13.61
CA ARG A 57 10.69 -9.80 -14.16
C ARG A 57 9.68 -10.28 -15.20
N THR A 58 8.39 -10.00 -15.02
CA THR A 58 7.33 -10.54 -15.88
C THR A 58 6.98 -9.62 -17.05
N MET A 59 7.15 -8.31 -16.91
CA MET A 59 6.76 -7.30 -17.89
C MET A 59 7.93 -6.43 -18.39
N GLY A 60 9.10 -6.48 -17.75
CA GLY A 60 10.25 -5.66 -18.13
C GLY A 60 10.19 -4.23 -17.59
N GLU A 61 10.99 -3.34 -18.18
CA GLU A 61 11.01 -1.93 -17.79
C GLU A 61 9.85 -1.16 -18.47
N PRO A 62 9.07 -0.36 -17.73
CA PRO A 62 8.00 0.43 -18.33
C PRO A 62 8.57 1.48 -19.29
N ALA A 63 7.79 1.81 -20.33
CA ALA A 63 8.13 2.89 -21.24
C ALA A 63 8.33 4.21 -20.47
N ALA A 64 9.26 5.05 -20.95
CA ALA A 64 9.66 6.26 -20.21
C ALA A 64 8.51 7.28 -20.02
N ASP A 65 7.52 7.25 -20.91
CA ASP A 65 6.31 8.09 -20.89
C ASP A 65 5.13 7.45 -20.14
N HIS A 66 5.28 6.22 -19.62
CA HIS A 66 4.23 5.55 -18.88
C HIS A 66 3.91 6.32 -17.58
N PRO A 67 2.62 6.59 -17.27
CA PRO A 67 2.22 7.47 -16.16
C PRO A 67 2.70 6.99 -14.79
N TYR A 68 2.95 5.69 -14.64
CA TYR A 68 3.42 5.05 -13.41
C TYR A 68 4.89 4.61 -13.45
N ALA A 69 5.66 4.98 -14.47
CA ALA A 69 7.05 4.52 -14.63
C ALA A 69 7.93 4.85 -13.43
N GLU A 70 7.84 6.08 -12.90
CA GLU A 70 8.62 6.51 -11.72
C GLU A 70 8.24 5.71 -10.48
N TRP A 71 6.94 5.53 -10.24
CA TRP A 71 6.44 4.76 -9.11
C TRP A 71 6.92 3.31 -9.16
N LEU A 72 6.83 2.64 -10.32
CA LEU A 72 7.35 1.28 -10.51
C LEU A 72 8.87 1.19 -10.29
N LYS A 73 9.62 2.18 -10.77
CA LYS A 73 11.08 2.25 -10.59
C LYS A 73 11.48 2.42 -9.13
N THR A 74 10.74 3.20 -8.35
CA THR A 74 11.02 3.42 -6.92
C THR A 74 11.08 2.11 -6.14
N TYR A 75 10.10 1.22 -6.31
CA TYR A 75 10.02 -0.01 -5.53
C TYR A 75 10.91 -1.15 -6.04
N ALA A 76 11.45 -1.02 -7.26
CA ALA A 76 12.48 -1.91 -7.79
C ALA A 76 13.91 -1.36 -7.55
N ALA A 77 14.05 -0.17 -6.97
CA ALA A 77 15.34 0.49 -6.81
C ALA A 77 16.24 -0.24 -5.79
N PRO A 78 17.56 -0.33 -6.03
CA PRO A 78 18.50 -0.98 -5.11
C PRO A 78 18.42 -0.46 -3.68
N ASP A 79 18.33 0.86 -3.49
CA ASP A 79 18.25 1.48 -2.16
C ASP A 79 17.01 1.04 -1.38
N PHE A 80 15.87 0.84 -2.07
CA PHE A 80 14.64 0.34 -1.45
C PHE A 80 14.78 -1.13 -1.03
N LEU A 81 15.49 -1.94 -1.82
CA LEU A 81 15.78 -3.33 -1.48
C LEU A 81 16.75 -3.43 -0.30
N THR A 82 17.76 -2.56 -0.24
CA THR A 82 18.67 -2.47 0.92
C THR A 82 17.91 -2.09 2.18
N TYR A 83 17.03 -1.09 2.11
CA TYR A 83 16.14 -0.73 3.21
C TYR A 83 15.30 -1.93 3.67
N MET A 84 14.74 -2.69 2.73
CA MET A 84 13.99 -3.90 3.05
C MET A 84 14.83 -4.97 3.75
N SER A 85 16.06 -5.21 3.30
CA SER A 85 16.97 -6.14 3.98
C SER A 85 17.21 -5.75 5.43
N VAL A 86 17.51 -4.47 5.68
CA VAL A 86 17.71 -3.94 7.05
C VAL A 86 16.45 -4.14 7.90
N LEU A 87 15.28 -3.83 7.37
CA LEU A 87 14.02 -4.00 8.10
C LEU A 87 13.76 -5.47 8.50
N LEU A 88 14.09 -6.42 7.62
CA LEU A 88 13.95 -7.85 7.91
C LEU A 88 14.97 -8.34 8.94
N GLU A 89 16.19 -7.80 8.94
CA GLU A 89 17.20 -8.08 9.96
C GLU A 89 16.79 -7.56 11.34
N GLU A 90 16.22 -6.35 11.40
CA GLU A 90 15.66 -5.78 12.64
C GLU A 90 14.47 -6.61 13.15
N LEU A 91 13.56 -7.03 12.25
CA LEU A 91 12.47 -7.92 12.60
C LEU A 91 12.98 -9.25 13.18
N GLN A 92 14.00 -9.85 12.54
CA GLN A 92 14.59 -11.10 13.01
C GLN A 92 15.27 -10.93 14.36
N THR A 93 15.95 -9.80 14.58
CA THR A 93 16.60 -9.48 15.86
C THR A 93 15.57 -9.32 16.97
N ALA A 94 14.49 -8.57 16.72
CA ALA A 94 13.39 -8.42 17.67
C ALA A 94 12.69 -9.76 17.96
N ALA A 95 12.49 -10.60 16.93
CA ALA A 95 11.89 -11.91 17.09
C ALA A 95 12.76 -12.86 17.93
N ASN A 96 14.08 -12.83 17.78
CA ASN A 96 15.00 -13.65 18.58
C ASN A 96 14.97 -13.28 20.08
N ALA A 97 14.63 -12.02 20.41
CA ALA A 97 14.53 -11.54 21.78
C ALA A 97 13.13 -11.71 22.39
N ALA A 98 12.13 -12.07 21.58
CA ALA A 98 10.72 -12.08 21.98
C ALA A 98 10.26 -13.42 22.57
N GLY A 99 9.29 -13.36 23.48
CA GLY A 99 8.61 -14.55 24.00
C GLY A 99 7.57 -15.12 23.02
N GLU A 100 7.14 -16.37 23.25
CA GLU A 100 6.18 -17.06 22.37
C GLU A 100 4.86 -16.28 22.16
N ARG A 101 4.38 -15.60 23.20
CA ARG A 101 3.15 -14.78 23.13
C ARG A 101 3.33 -13.55 22.23
N GLU A 102 4.47 -12.87 22.34
CA GLU A 102 4.80 -11.72 21.49
C GLU A 102 4.96 -12.16 20.04
N LEU A 103 5.63 -13.28 19.79
CA LEU A 103 5.77 -13.86 18.45
C LEU A 103 4.42 -14.23 17.83
N THR A 104 3.48 -14.72 18.62
CA THR A 104 2.13 -15.04 18.16
C THR A 104 1.40 -13.77 17.72
N ARG A 105 1.40 -12.75 18.58
CA ARG A 105 0.78 -11.45 18.26
C ARG A 105 1.46 -10.76 17.09
N ALA A 106 2.79 -10.85 16.96
CA ALA A 106 3.53 -10.28 15.85
C ALA A 106 3.12 -10.89 14.51
N LYS A 107 2.92 -12.23 14.46
CA LYS A 107 2.39 -12.90 13.27
C LYS A 107 0.97 -12.43 12.93
N GLU A 108 0.11 -12.27 13.93
CA GLU A 108 -1.25 -11.74 13.73
C GLU A 108 -1.23 -10.31 13.21
N ALA A 109 -0.36 -9.45 13.75
CA ALA A 109 -0.21 -8.07 13.33
C ALA A 109 0.31 -7.97 11.88
N PHE A 110 1.30 -8.79 11.52
CA PHE A 110 1.80 -8.90 10.15
C PHE A 110 0.70 -9.32 9.17
N LEU A 111 -0.03 -10.40 9.48
CA LEU A 111 -1.11 -10.89 8.61
C LEU A 111 -2.26 -9.88 8.48
N THR A 112 -2.53 -9.14 9.54
CA THR A 112 -3.53 -8.07 9.52
C THR A 112 -3.10 -6.93 8.62
N SER A 113 -1.84 -6.50 8.68
CA SER A 113 -1.29 -5.50 7.77
C SER A 113 -1.29 -5.96 6.31
N VAL A 114 -1.00 -7.25 6.01
CA VAL A 114 -1.14 -7.79 4.65
C VAL A 114 -2.59 -7.68 4.13
N ARG A 115 -3.59 -7.94 4.98
CA ARG A 115 -5.00 -7.76 4.60
C ARG A 115 -5.34 -6.28 4.36
N TYR A 116 -4.78 -5.38 5.17
CA TYR A 116 -4.94 -3.96 4.94
C TYR A 116 -4.25 -3.47 3.67
N GLU A 117 -3.08 -4.00 3.31
CA GLU A 117 -2.44 -3.68 2.01
C GLU A 117 -3.32 -4.10 0.84
N TRP A 118 -3.91 -5.30 0.88
CA TRP A 118 -4.89 -5.71 -0.12
C TRP A 118 -6.08 -4.73 -0.18
N ALA A 119 -6.68 -4.42 0.97
CA ALA A 119 -7.79 -3.48 1.06
C ALA A 119 -7.37 -2.06 0.62
N PHE A 120 -6.11 -1.68 0.79
CA PHE A 120 -5.57 -0.39 0.38
C PHE A 120 -5.52 -0.26 -1.16
N TRP A 121 -5.23 -1.35 -1.87
CA TRP A 121 -5.38 -1.40 -3.32
C TRP A 121 -6.84 -1.36 -3.75
N GLU A 122 -7.69 -2.15 -3.10
CA GLU A 122 -9.12 -2.24 -3.41
C GLU A 122 -9.82 -0.88 -3.23
N GLN A 123 -9.58 -0.17 -2.12
CA GLN A 123 -10.21 1.13 -1.86
C GLN A 123 -9.91 2.17 -2.95
N ALA A 124 -8.73 2.09 -3.58
CA ALA A 124 -8.36 3.01 -4.65
C ALA A 124 -9.08 2.63 -5.95
N TRP A 125 -9.21 1.33 -6.21
CA TRP A 125 -9.92 0.78 -7.36
C TRP A 125 -11.42 1.12 -7.33
N VAL A 126 -12.08 0.89 -6.19
CA VAL A 126 -13.53 1.14 -6.02
C VAL A 126 -13.85 2.58 -5.59
N ARG A 127 -12.82 3.41 -5.38
CA ARG A 127 -12.94 4.79 -4.88
C ARG A 127 -13.74 4.86 -3.58
N GLU A 128 -13.31 4.08 -2.59
CA GLU A 128 -13.97 4.00 -1.27
C GLU A 128 -14.14 5.39 -0.65
N GLY A 129 -15.34 5.65 -0.15
CA GLY A 129 -15.68 6.85 0.61
C GLY A 129 -16.40 6.51 1.91
N TRP A 130 -16.60 7.50 2.78
CA TRP A 130 -17.39 7.29 3.99
C TRP A 130 -18.87 7.07 3.64
N PRO A 131 -19.56 6.16 4.33
CA PRO A 131 -21.00 6.00 4.16
C PRO A 131 -21.74 7.33 4.39
N GLY A 132 -22.61 7.71 3.46
CA GLY A 132 -23.40 8.94 3.55
C GLY A 132 -22.68 10.20 3.05
N GLU A 133 -21.39 10.12 2.71
CA GLU A 133 -20.75 11.16 1.89
C GLU A 133 -21.06 10.85 0.42
N THR A 134 -21.93 11.65 -0.20
CA THR A 134 -21.95 11.69 -1.66
C THR A 134 -20.62 12.25 -2.10
N MET A 135 -19.80 11.45 -2.78
CA MET A 135 -18.63 11.96 -3.51
C MET A 135 -19.11 13.15 -4.32
N GLY A 136 -18.69 14.36 -3.92
CA GLY A 136 -18.87 15.53 -4.76
C GLY A 136 -18.29 15.17 -6.11
N GLY A 137 -19.11 15.25 -7.15
CA GLY A 137 -18.72 14.87 -8.49
C GLY A 137 -17.57 15.76 -8.98
N ASP A 138 -16.34 15.31 -8.77
CA ASP A 138 -15.20 15.82 -9.50
C ASP A 138 -15.14 15.06 -10.83
N ALA A 139 -15.59 15.76 -11.87
CA ALA A 139 -15.64 15.34 -13.27
C ALA A 139 -14.28 14.95 -13.90
N ALA A 140 -13.22 14.79 -13.10
CA ALA A 140 -11.89 14.42 -13.57
C ALA A 140 -11.64 12.89 -13.55
N GLY A 141 -12.44 12.11 -12.81
CA GLY A 141 -12.23 10.67 -12.64
C GLY A 141 -12.89 9.78 -13.71
N ASP A 142 -13.90 10.26 -14.43
CA ASP A 142 -14.69 9.41 -15.35
C ASP A 142 -14.02 9.20 -16.72
N ALA A 143 -12.92 9.87 -17.02
CA ALA A 143 -12.26 9.80 -18.33
C ALA A 143 -11.35 8.57 -18.56
N LEU A 144 -11.23 7.65 -17.59
CA LEU A 144 -10.30 6.50 -17.69
C LEU A 144 -10.98 5.14 -17.85
N VAL A 145 -12.31 5.10 -17.95
CA VAL A 145 -13.06 3.86 -18.24
C VAL A 145 -13.89 4.06 -19.52
N ASP A 146 -13.21 4.21 -20.65
CA ASP A 146 -13.79 3.88 -21.94
C ASP A 146 -13.49 2.39 -22.20
N ASP A 147 -14.35 1.53 -21.67
CA ASP A 147 -14.49 0.16 -22.18
C ASP A 147 -15.03 0.30 -23.60
N GLY A 148 -14.11 0.19 -24.58
CA GLY A 148 -14.41 0.16 -25.99
C GLY A 148 -15.35 -0.99 -26.31
N SER A 149 -16.65 -0.78 -26.09
CA SER A 149 -17.71 -1.64 -26.58
C SER A 149 -17.68 -1.56 -28.11
N VAL A 150 -17.04 -2.56 -28.72
CA VAL A 150 -17.17 -2.81 -30.15
C VAL A 150 -18.65 -3.12 -30.39
N GLY A 151 -19.35 -2.13 -30.93
CA GLY A 151 -20.75 -2.23 -31.33
C GLY A 151 -20.92 -3.34 -32.36
N ALA A 152 -21.82 -4.26 -32.04
CA ALA A 152 -22.38 -5.20 -32.99
C ALA A 152 -23.45 -4.49 -33.86
N SER A 153 -23.25 -4.50 -35.18
CA SER A 153 -24.26 -4.47 -36.25
C SER A 153 -23.51 -4.35 -37.59
N ALA A 154 -23.83 -5.00 -38.70
CA ALA A 154 -24.87 -5.95 -39.09
C ALA A 154 -24.33 -6.73 -40.32
#